data_AF-A0A7R9GHN1-F1
#
_entry.id   AF-A0A7R9GHN1-F1
#
_cell.length_a   1.000
_cell.length_b   1.000
_cell.length_c   1.000
_cell.angle_alpha   90.00
_cell.angle_beta   90.00
_cell.angle_gamma   90.00
#
_symmetry.space_group_name_H-M   'P 1'
#
loop_
_entity.id
_entity.type
_entity.pdbx_description
1 polymer ?
#
loop_
_entity_poly.entity_id
_entity_poly.type
_entity_poly.pdbx_seq_one_letter_code
_entity_poly.pdbx_strand_id
1 'polypeptide(L)'
;MEACTADGTFHKFLAEIKELKIDDKLAEALNNSSKPTNPGETSAQIAAQKLNKCLSTLLSCEFRTFDTLRRVRDQHRRHGASPPSLGGKSDVDANNARAIGNQLYAQRRFRDAIEMYGKGLRLSVSTASLALTFASRSAAFFEQRRYEDCLRDIDRAIDHGYPDTKRYRLDERRAKCLTLLGTGISANNDPFLLRQQQAPPDGFVGAAWIGDKPNLSHGRNARYPQMGDCLRVVADSGGAGRRIIAAKDIIPGQILVVDDPYVSCLESKAEGTHCHQCFEYSDSMIPCHNCSTVMFCSEQCRTAAETYHKRECPILHFLQFDQSLPVRNDVFRLFSSRSLDYFLHNESQVRSAIQDVHIGRLRGPVPPCDPDCLANFFALTNHIEAADSNSLFKSACLGVYLTHCLELTDFFLGDDVASYDRIRFYIAQLIVSASLVLATNSYLVKEVRLNVKNAWESDSEGVASACYPVTSYFNHACFPNAVRDYCRKAMVIMSVMEIPAGTEVTVLYGYHFTKFPKADRQVYLRDNYNFDCKCVACDGDWPVLEETETREFDCARLCQKCNATLSNEEMESSVNCKECGAELDETARELAMRWRDVMQIVNGARESSAVGAGDTDTCSKAYWKRAIEVLK
;
A
#
# COMPACT_ATOMS: atom_id res chain seq x y z
N MET A 1 -7.35 32.08 7.89
CA MET A 1 -6.62 30.83 7.55
C MET A 1 -6.48 29.91 8.76
N GLU A 2 -6.14 30.40 9.96
CA GLU A 2 -6.09 29.57 11.19
C GLU A 2 -7.44 28.96 11.62
N ALA A 3 -8.58 29.56 11.24
CA ALA A 3 -9.91 29.02 11.57
C ALA A 3 -10.33 27.78 10.75
N CYS A 4 -9.54 27.36 9.77
CA CYS A 4 -9.84 26.21 8.90
C CYS A 4 -8.61 25.32 8.77
N THR A 5 -8.07 24.79 9.88
CA THR A 5 -7.24 23.58 9.80
C THR A 5 -8.14 22.37 9.52
N ALA A 6 -7.66 21.47 8.68
CA ALA A 6 -8.40 20.36 8.10
C ALA A 6 -8.85 19.30 9.11
N ASP A 7 -8.04 19.05 10.15
CA ASP A 7 -8.44 18.27 11.33
C ASP A 7 -9.74 18.81 11.94
N GLY A 8 -9.97 20.12 11.82
CA GLY A 8 -11.16 20.75 12.33
C GLY A 8 -12.42 20.51 11.50
N THR A 9 -12.37 20.24 10.20
CA THR A 9 -13.60 20.32 9.37
C THR A 9 -14.53 19.12 9.60
N PHE A 10 -14.01 17.90 9.58
CA PHE A 10 -14.84 16.72 9.91
C PHE A 10 -15.23 16.72 11.39
N HIS A 11 -14.32 17.10 12.30
CA HIS A 11 -14.66 17.27 13.71
C HIS A 11 -15.71 18.35 13.97
N LYS A 12 -15.71 19.46 13.21
CA LYS A 12 -16.77 20.48 13.25
C LYS A 12 -18.09 19.94 12.74
N PHE A 13 -18.07 19.15 11.66
CA PHE A 13 -19.26 18.45 11.19
C PHE A 13 -19.83 17.51 12.26
N LEU A 14 -18.99 16.69 12.89
CA LEU A 14 -19.40 15.82 14.01
C LEU A 14 -19.89 16.62 15.23
N ALA A 15 -19.27 17.77 15.53
CA ALA A 15 -19.71 18.64 16.61
C ALA A 15 -21.07 19.29 16.30
N GLU A 16 -21.29 19.70 15.05
CA GLU A 16 -22.56 20.25 14.58
C GLU A 16 -23.69 19.23 14.64
N ILE A 17 -23.41 17.94 14.33
CA ILE A 17 -24.37 16.85 14.53
C ILE A 17 -24.82 16.76 15.99
N LYS A 18 -23.88 16.86 16.94
CA LYS A 18 -24.17 16.83 18.39
C LYS A 18 -24.93 18.09 18.83
N GLU A 19 -24.54 19.26 18.33
CA GLU A 19 -25.22 20.54 18.64
C GLU A 19 -26.70 20.51 18.19
N LEU A 20 -26.96 19.94 17.02
CA LEU A 20 -28.30 19.79 16.45
C LEU A 20 -29.09 18.62 17.04
N LYS A 21 -28.50 17.86 18.00
CA LYS A 21 -29.08 16.65 18.61
C LYS A 21 -29.55 15.64 17.57
N ILE A 22 -28.83 15.55 16.45
CA ILE A 22 -29.13 14.61 15.37
C ILE A 22 -28.69 13.21 15.80
N ASP A 23 -27.62 13.09 16.59
CA ASP A 23 -27.17 11.85 17.21
C ASP A 23 -28.23 11.20 18.10
N ASP A 24 -28.97 11.97 18.90
CA ASP A 24 -30.09 11.46 19.70
C ASP A 24 -31.20 10.87 18.81
N LYS A 25 -31.60 11.59 17.75
CA LYS A 25 -32.60 11.14 16.77
C LYS A 25 -32.14 9.89 16.02
N LEU A 26 -30.85 9.82 15.71
CA LEU A 26 -30.24 8.68 15.02
C LEU A 26 -30.08 7.48 15.94
N ALA A 27 -29.71 7.67 17.21
CA ALA A 27 -29.64 6.61 18.21
C ALA A 27 -31.02 5.99 18.44
N GLU A 28 -32.06 6.81 18.57
CA GLU A 28 -33.45 6.34 18.64
C GLU A 28 -33.85 5.59 17.37
N ALA A 29 -33.49 6.10 16.18
CA ALA A 29 -33.76 5.45 14.91
C ALA A 29 -33.02 4.10 14.73
N LEU A 30 -31.76 4.00 15.17
CA LEU A 30 -30.90 2.81 15.13
C LEU A 30 -31.35 1.75 16.14
N ASN A 31 -31.87 2.18 17.29
CA ASN A 31 -32.40 1.29 18.33
C ASN A 31 -33.82 0.79 17.99
N ASN A 32 -34.67 1.63 17.38
CA ASN A 32 -36.03 1.26 16.99
C ASN A 32 -36.09 0.38 15.72
N SER A 33 -35.05 0.42 14.88
CA SER A 33 -34.89 -0.44 13.69
C SER A 33 -34.25 -1.80 14.00
N SER A 34 -34.20 -2.18 15.29
CA SER A 34 -33.69 -3.48 15.74
C SER A 34 -34.68 -4.64 15.54
N LYS A 35 -35.96 -4.36 15.23
CA LYS A 35 -36.96 -5.39 14.93
C LYS A 35 -36.98 -5.70 13.43
N PRO A 36 -36.81 -6.97 13.02
CA PRO A 36 -36.90 -7.35 11.61
C PRO A 36 -38.28 -6.93 11.07
N THR A 37 -38.28 -6.24 9.94
CA THR A 37 -39.53 -5.77 9.31
C THR A 37 -40.26 -6.92 8.61
N ASN A 38 -39.54 -8.00 8.29
CA ASN A 38 -40.07 -9.23 7.70
C ASN A 38 -39.51 -10.48 8.38
N PRO A 39 -40.28 -11.58 8.48
CA PRO A 39 -39.75 -12.88 8.90
C PRO A 39 -38.67 -13.35 7.91
N GLY A 40 -37.43 -13.51 8.38
CA GLY A 40 -36.30 -14.01 7.57
C GLY A 40 -35.25 -12.96 7.14
N GLU A 41 -35.33 -11.72 7.63
CA GLU A 41 -34.26 -10.73 7.41
C GLU A 41 -32.94 -11.14 8.07
N THR A 42 -31.84 -11.02 7.33
CA THR A 42 -30.47 -11.27 7.81
C THR A 42 -29.93 -10.08 8.61
N SER A 43 -28.96 -10.31 9.50
CA SER A 43 -28.30 -9.24 10.28
C SER A 43 -27.72 -8.15 9.38
N ALA A 44 -27.19 -8.53 8.21
CA ALA A 44 -26.65 -7.59 7.26
C ALA A 44 -27.72 -6.71 6.60
N GLN A 45 -28.90 -7.27 6.27
CA GLN A 45 -30.02 -6.49 5.75
C GLN A 45 -30.51 -5.47 6.78
N ILE A 46 -30.57 -5.85 8.06
CA ILE A 46 -30.94 -4.94 9.16
C ILE A 46 -29.90 -3.82 9.28
N ALA A 47 -28.61 -4.14 9.24
CA ALA A 47 -27.54 -3.15 9.29
C ALA A 47 -27.57 -2.18 8.09
N ALA A 48 -27.85 -2.68 6.88
CA ALA A 48 -28.03 -1.85 5.69
C ALA A 48 -29.25 -0.92 5.78
N GLN A 49 -30.38 -1.40 6.32
CA GLN A 49 -31.57 -0.57 6.56
C GLN A 49 -31.28 0.55 7.58
N LYS A 50 -30.60 0.22 8.68
CA LYS A 50 -30.11 1.18 9.68
C LYS A 50 -29.27 2.27 9.05
N LEU A 51 -28.28 1.87 8.26
CA LEU A 51 -27.37 2.78 7.57
C LEU A 51 -28.12 3.71 6.59
N ASN A 52 -29.04 3.16 5.78
CA ASN A 52 -29.83 3.95 4.85
C ASN A 52 -30.70 5.00 5.55
N LYS A 53 -31.26 4.65 6.71
CA LYS A 53 -32.02 5.60 7.53
C LYS A 53 -31.13 6.71 8.10
N CYS A 54 -29.93 6.38 8.57
CA CYS A 54 -28.93 7.36 8.98
C CYS A 54 -28.55 8.31 7.84
N LEU A 55 -28.21 7.77 6.67
CA LEU A 55 -27.86 8.55 5.48
C LEU A 55 -28.98 9.49 5.07
N SER A 56 -30.22 8.99 4.99
CA SER A 56 -31.38 9.81 4.60
C SER A 56 -31.63 10.94 5.58
N THR A 57 -31.44 10.69 6.88
CA THR A 57 -31.62 11.71 7.93
C THR A 57 -30.53 12.76 7.81
N LEU A 58 -29.26 12.36 7.76
CA LEU A 58 -28.12 13.28 7.66
C LEU A 58 -28.17 14.12 6.38
N LEU A 59 -28.48 13.53 5.21
CA LEU A 59 -28.54 14.26 3.94
C LEU A 59 -29.70 15.27 3.88
N SER A 60 -30.75 15.08 4.68
CA SER A 60 -31.87 16.02 4.80
C SER A 60 -31.57 17.23 5.69
N CYS A 61 -30.48 17.18 6.45
CA CYS A 61 -30.06 18.27 7.32
C CYS A 61 -29.16 19.27 6.59
N GLU A 62 -29.31 20.55 6.94
CA GLU A 62 -28.39 21.61 6.51
C GLU A 62 -27.30 21.80 7.56
N PHE A 63 -26.03 21.74 7.14
CA PHE A 63 -24.88 21.96 8.02
C PHE A 63 -24.12 23.21 7.60
N ARG A 64 -23.92 24.14 8.55
CA ARG A 64 -23.17 25.40 8.37
C ARG A 64 -21.72 25.13 7.96
N THR A 65 -21.19 23.97 8.38
CA THR A 65 -19.87 23.48 7.98
C THR A 65 -19.76 23.45 6.45
N PHE A 66 -20.75 22.90 5.73
CA PHE A 66 -20.70 22.78 4.26
C PHE A 66 -20.99 24.10 3.53
N ASP A 67 -21.83 24.98 4.09
CA ASP A 67 -22.04 26.33 3.51
C ASP A 67 -20.77 27.16 3.52
N THR A 68 -20.00 27.07 4.59
CA THR A 68 -18.70 27.73 4.70
C THR A 68 -17.74 27.22 3.62
N LEU A 69 -17.72 25.91 3.39
CA LEU A 69 -16.89 25.28 2.37
C LEU A 69 -17.27 25.74 0.95
N ARG A 70 -18.57 25.80 0.63
CA ARG A 70 -19.05 26.29 -0.67
C ARG A 70 -18.67 27.75 -0.89
N ARG A 71 -18.81 28.62 0.12
CA ARG A 71 -18.44 30.04 0.02
C ARG A 71 -16.95 30.22 -0.24
N VAL A 72 -16.10 29.48 0.48
CA VAL A 72 -14.65 29.48 0.27
C VAL A 72 -14.33 29.07 -1.18
N ARG A 73 -14.88 27.94 -1.64
CA ARG A 73 -14.73 27.48 -3.03
C ARG A 73 -15.18 28.53 -4.06
N ASP A 74 -16.36 29.11 -3.89
CA ASP A 74 -16.94 30.04 -4.86
C ASP A 74 -16.18 31.37 -4.92
N GLN A 75 -15.68 31.85 -3.79
CA GLN A 75 -14.78 33.00 -3.74
C GLN A 75 -13.50 32.74 -4.55
N HIS A 76 -12.93 31.54 -4.44
CA HIS A 76 -11.76 31.13 -5.22
C HIS A 76 -12.04 31.02 -6.73
N ARG A 77 -13.20 30.48 -7.15
CA ARG A 77 -13.58 30.36 -8.57
C ARG A 77 -13.80 31.71 -9.27
N ARG A 78 -14.34 32.72 -8.57
CA ARG A 78 -14.69 34.03 -9.18
C ARG A 78 -13.50 34.96 -9.43
N HIS A 79 -12.37 34.76 -8.75
CA HIS A 79 -11.24 35.70 -8.82
C HIS A 79 -10.25 35.41 -9.95
N GLY A 80 -10.52 34.47 -10.87
CA GLY A 80 -9.78 34.27 -12.13
C GLY A 80 -8.30 33.89 -12.01
N ALA A 81 -7.73 33.88 -10.80
CA ALA A 81 -6.45 33.30 -10.50
C ALA A 81 -6.63 31.80 -10.35
N SER A 82 -5.69 31.00 -10.86
CA SER A 82 -5.39 29.68 -10.28
C SER A 82 -5.55 29.79 -8.77
N PRO A 83 -6.30 28.86 -8.13
CA PRO A 83 -6.84 29.05 -6.79
C PRO A 83 -5.78 29.70 -5.87
N PRO A 84 -6.06 30.86 -5.22
CA PRO A 84 -5.24 31.32 -4.11
C PRO A 84 -5.09 30.13 -3.19
N SER A 85 -3.86 29.69 -3.00
CA SER A 85 -3.54 28.35 -2.58
C SER A 85 -4.31 27.91 -1.33
N LEU A 86 -5.35 27.08 -1.50
CA LEU A 86 -5.59 26.04 -0.50
C LEU A 86 -4.38 25.09 -0.42
N GLY A 87 -3.58 25.03 -1.50
CA GLY A 87 -2.37 24.24 -1.58
C GLY A 87 -1.08 24.96 -1.18
N GLY A 88 -1.11 25.87 -0.21
CA GLY A 88 0.08 26.41 0.50
C GLY A 88 1.35 26.77 -0.30
N LYS A 89 1.23 27.18 -1.57
CA LYS A 89 2.39 27.61 -2.39
C LYS A 89 2.69 29.08 -2.13
N SER A 90 3.96 29.41 -1.98
CA SER A 90 4.45 30.73 -1.62
C SER A 90 5.89 30.85 -2.09
N ASP A 91 6.16 31.79 -3.00
CA ASP A 91 7.54 32.03 -3.46
C ASP A 91 8.44 32.56 -2.34
N VAL A 92 7.88 33.20 -1.31
CA VAL A 92 8.63 33.58 -0.11
C VAL A 92 9.11 32.31 0.61
N ASP A 93 8.20 31.36 0.87
CA ASP A 93 8.55 30.13 1.57
C ASP A 93 9.43 29.20 0.72
N ALA A 94 9.21 29.19 -0.61
CA ALA A 94 10.06 28.49 -1.56
C ALA A 94 11.49 29.03 -1.54
N ASN A 95 11.65 30.35 -1.55
CA ASN A 95 12.96 30.99 -1.48
C ASN A 95 13.65 30.75 -0.13
N ASN A 96 12.90 30.75 0.98
CA ASN A 96 13.42 30.39 2.29
C ASN A 96 13.92 28.94 2.32
N ALA A 97 13.14 27.98 1.79
CA ALA A 97 13.56 26.58 1.69
C ALA A 97 14.81 26.42 0.81
N ARG A 98 14.88 27.10 -0.33
CA ARG A 98 16.07 27.11 -1.20
C ARG A 98 17.29 27.74 -0.52
N ALA A 99 17.11 28.79 0.29
CA ALA A 99 18.19 29.42 1.04
C ALA A 99 18.77 28.45 2.09
N ILE A 100 17.92 27.72 2.82
CA ILE A 100 18.35 26.66 3.73
C ILE A 100 19.08 25.55 2.96
N GLY A 101 18.55 25.13 1.80
CA GLY A 101 19.21 24.17 0.92
C GLY A 101 20.62 24.63 0.50
N ASN A 102 20.81 25.91 0.19
CA ASN A 102 22.13 26.47 -0.14
C ASN A 102 23.10 26.45 1.06
N GLN A 103 22.60 26.68 2.28
CA GLN A 103 23.41 26.58 3.50
C GLN A 103 23.89 25.14 3.73
N LEU A 104 22.99 24.16 3.58
CA LEU A 104 23.30 22.73 3.69
C LEU A 104 24.28 22.29 2.59
N TYR A 105 24.10 22.78 1.37
CA TYR A 105 25.03 22.55 0.27
C TYR A 105 26.45 23.05 0.60
N ALA A 106 26.57 24.26 1.15
CA ALA A 106 27.86 24.82 1.56
C ALA A 106 28.53 24.00 2.67
N GLN A 107 27.75 23.34 3.52
CA GLN A 107 28.20 22.40 4.55
C GLN A 107 28.52 20.99 4.00
N ARG A 108 28.43 20.78 2.67
CA ARG A 108 28.56 19.46 2.00
C ARG A 108 27.50 18.44 2.44
N ARG A 109 26.40 18.88 3.03
CA ARG A 109 25.24 18.06 3.40
C ARG A 109 24.28 17.94 2.21
N PHE A 110 24.74 17.28 1.15
CA PHE A 110 24.05 17.31 -0.14
C PHE A 110 22.66 16.64 -0.12
N ARG A 111 22.46 15.59 0.68
CA ARG A 111 21.15 14.92 0.78
C ARG A 111 20.11 15.83 1.41
N ASP A 112 20.45 16.43 2.54
CA ASP A 112 19.58 17.37 3.24
C ASP A 112 19.31 18.62 2.37
N ALA A 113 20.32 19.05 1.59
CA ALA A 113 20.13 20.12 0.61
C ALA A 113 19.10 19.74 -0.47
N ILE A 114 19.17 18.53 -1.02
CA ILE A 114 18.22 18.01 -2.02
C ILE A 114 16.79 17.99 -1.46
N GLU A 115 16.61 17.52 -0.22
CA GLU A 115 15.30 17.52 0.46
C GLU A 115 14.74 18.94 0.56
N MET A 116 15.56 19.89 1.02
CA MET A 116 15.16 21.29 1.14
C MET A 116 14.89 21.97 -0.21
N TYR A 117 15.61 21.60 -1.27
CA TYR A 117 15.29 22.05 -2.63
C TYR A 117 13.98 21.43 -3.13
N GLY A 118 13.70 20.16 -2.81
CA GLY A 118 12.40 19.53 -3.08
C GLY A 118 11.24 20.25 -2.40
N LYS A 119 11.43 20.66 -1.13
CA LYS A 119 10.51 21.56 -0.42
C LYS A 119 10.40 22.94 -1.08
N GLY A 120 11.50 23.49 -1.60
CA GLY A 120 11.46 24.72 -2.40
C GLY A 120 10.55 24.59 -3.61
N LEU A 121 10.74 23.53 -4.41
CA LEU A 121 9.97 23.27 -5.63
C LEU A 121 8.47 23.10 -5.37
N ARG A 122 8.09 22.35 -4.33
CA ARG A 122 6.66 22.16 -4.01
C ARG A 122 5.97 23.46 -3.63
N LEU A 123 6.70 24.41 -3.04
CA LEU A 123 6.19 25.71 -2.63
C LEU A 123 6.23 26.77 -3.75
N SER A 124 7.04 26.59 -4.79
CA SER A 124 7.19 27.57 -5.87
C SER A 124 5.86 27.84 -6.59
N VAL A 125 5.62 29.12 -6.84
CA VAL A 125 4.50 29.67 -7.62
C VAL A 125 4.99 30.12 -8.99
N SER A 126 6.07 30.91 -9.04
CA SER A 126 6.60 31.44 -10.29
C SER A 126 7.57 30.49 -11.01
N THR A 127 7.61 30.60 -12.33
CA THR A 127 8.59 29.90 -13.17
C THR A 127 10.03 30.28 -12.79
N ALA A 128 10.28 31.55 -12.44
CA ALA A 128 11.59 32.00 -11.96
C ALA A 128 12.02 31.29 -10.67
N SER A 129 11.10 31.12 -9.70
CA SER A 129 11.33 30.38 -8.46
C SER A 129 11.65 28.90 -8.74
N LEU A 130 10.87 28.26 -9.64
CA LEU A 130 11.12 26.89 -10.09
C LEU A 130 12.50 26.74 -10.75
N ALA A 131 12.81 27.60 -11.74
CA ALA A 131 14.06 27.56 -12.49
C ALA A 131 15.29 27.67 -11.59
N LEU A 132 15.27 28.64 -10.65
CA LEU A 132 16.36 28.82 -9.69
C LEU A 132 16.50 27.61 -8.74
N THR A 133 15.39 27.01 -8.34
CA THR A 133 15.42 25.87 -7.40
C THR A 133 15.90 24.59 -8.09
N PHE A 134 15.45 24.29 -9.31
CA PHE A 134 15.99 23.18 -10.12
C PHE A 134 17.49 23.36 -10.41
N ALA A 135 17.94 24.58 -10.73
CA ALA A 135 19.35 24.88 -10.93
C ALA A 135 20.21 24.67 -9.67
N SER A 136 19.66 24.98 -8.49
CA SER A 136 20.28 24.69 -7.20
C SER A 136 20.34 23.18 -6.91
N ARG A 137 19.22 22.45 -7.12
CA ARG A 137 19.15 21.00 -6.86
C ARG A 137 20.04 20.17 -7.79
N SER A 138 20.15 20.54 -9.07
CA SER A 138 21.11 19.90 -9.99
C SER A 138 22.56 20.04 -9.54
N ALA A 139 22.91 21.10 -8.79
CA ALA A 139 24.25 21.22 -8.21
C ALA A 139 24.49 20.11 -7.18
N ALA A 140 23.53 19.89 -6.29
CA ALA A 140 23.61 18.86 -5.26
C ALA A 140 23.63 17.44 -5.86
N PHE A 141 22.85 17.18 -6.91
CA PHE A 141 22.91 15.91 -7.64
C PHE A 141 24.28 15.66 -8.29
N PHE A 142 24.90 16.70 -8.86
CA PHE A 142 26.23 16.59 -9.44
C PHE A 142 27.28 16.15 -8.39
N GLU A 143 27.26 16.76 -7.20
CA GLU A 143 28.18 16.40 -6.11
C GLU A 143 27.96 14.98 -5.60
N GLN A 144 26.72 14.47 -5.67
CA GLN A 144 26.38 13.08 -5.37
C GLN A 144 26.64 12.11 -6.54
N ARG A 145 27.26 12.55 -7.64
CA ARG A 145 27.50 11.74 -8.84
C ARG A 145 26.23 11.20 -9.51
N ARG A 146 25.07 11.80 -9.22
CA ARG A 146 23.78 11.46 -9.81
C ARG A 146 23.59 12.25 -11.10
N TYR A 147 24.38 11.91 -12.10
CA TYR A 147 24.52 12.75 -13.30
C TYR A 147 23.25 12.78 -14.15
N GLU A 148 22.48 11.69 -14.23
CA GLU A 148 21.18 11.68 -14.92
C GLU A 148 20.15 12.58 -14.24
N ASP A 149 20.08 12.55 -12.90
CA ASP A 149 19.21 13.46 -12.12
C ASP A 149 19.63 14.92 -12.29
N CYS A 150 20.94 15.18 -12.27
CA CYS A 150 21.50 16.49 -12.52
C CYS A 150 21.09 17.01 -13.91
N LEU A 151 21.22 16.19 -14.96
CA LEU A 151 20.85 16.56 -16.32
C LEU A 151 19.36 16.89 -16.42
N ARG A 152 18.49 16.05 -15.85
CA ARG A 152 17.04 16.30 -15.82
C ARG A 152 16.67 17.63 -15.17
N ASP A 153 17.33 17.99 -14.07
CA ASP A 153 17.07 19.26 -13.39
C ASP A 153 17.69 20.47 -14.12
N ILE A 154 18.78 20.29 -14.87
CA ILE A 154 19.29 21.33 -15.78
C ILE A 154 18.27 21.62 -16.87
N ASP A 155 17.73 20.58 -17.51
CA ASP A 155 16.72 20.73 -18.56
C ASP A 155 15.49 21.47 -18.02
N ARG A 156 14.96 21.01 -16.87
CA ARG A 156 13.83 21.66 -16.20
C ARG A 156 14.12 23.11 -15.82
N ALA A 157 15.33 23.42 -15.35
CA ALA A 157 15.68 24.81 -15.03
C ALA A 157 15.61 25.71 -16.27
N ILE A 158 16.15 25.24 -17.39
CA ILE A 158 16.13 25.97 -18.67
C ILE A 158 14.69 26.14 -19.17
N ASP A 159 13.89 25.08 -19.14
CA ASP A 159 12.49 25.09 -19.59
C ASP A 159 11.61 26.08 -18.79
N HIS A 160 11.96 26.33 -17.52
CA HIS A 160 11.28 27.30 -16.67
C HIS A 160 11.86 28.73 -16.77
N GLY A 161 12.75 29.00 -17.73
CA GLY A 161 13.29 30.33 -17.99
C GLY A 161 14.45 30.73 -17.07
N TYR A 162 15.39 29.81 -16.82
CA TYR A 162 16.62 30.15 -16.10
C TYR A 162 17.37 31.33 -16.76
N PRO A 163 17.88 32.33 -16.02
CA PRO A 163 18.46 33.53 -16.61
C PRO A 163 19.63 33.26 -17.57
N ASP A 164 19.54 33.78 -18.80
CA ASP A 164 20.57 33.58 -19.84
C ASP A 164 21.96 34.04 -19.39
N THR A 165 22.03 35.13 -18.62
CA THR A 165 23.29 35.66 -18.06
C THR A 165 24.01 34.67 -17.13
N LYS A 166 23.30 33.66 -16.61
CA LYS A 166 23.84 32.63 -15.72
C LYS A 166 23.85 31.24 -16.35
N ARG A 167 23.28 31.09 -17.55
CA ARG A 167 23.08 29.80 -18.22
C ARG A 167 24.37 29.03 -18.46
N TYR A 168 25.48 29.74 -18.69
CA TYR A 168 26.81 29.16 -18.84
C TYR A 168 27.20 28.21 -17.67
N ARG A 169 26.71 28.46 -16.45
CA ARG A 169 26.97 27.60 -15.28
C ARG A 169 26.29 26.23 -15.40
N LEU A 170 25.08 26.21 -15.97
CA LEU A 170 24.34 24.97 -16.21
C LEU A 170 24.95 24.21 -17.38
N ASP A 171 25.34 24.90 -18.46
CA ASP A 171 25.98 24.28 -19.62
C ASP A 171 27.35 23.66 -19.25
N GLU A 172 28.14 24.34 -18.41
CA GLU A 172 29.39 23.78 -17.88
C GLU A 172 29.13 22.50 -17.06
N ARG A 173 28.14 22.52 -16.17
CA ARG A 173 27.74 21.34 -15.37
C ARG A 173 27.24 20.20 -16.26
N ARG A 174 26.42 20.51 -17.27
CA ARG A 174 25.92 19.55 -18.27
C ARG A 174 27.07 18.89 -19.02
N ALA A 175 28.03 19.66 -19.52
CA ALA A 175 29.19 19.14 -20.23
C ALA A 175 30.02 18.19 -19.34
N LYS A 176 30.21 18.54 -18.06
CA LYS A 176 30.87 17.67 -17.08
C LYS A 176 30.09 16.38 -16.84
N CYS A 177 28.77 16.45 -16.64
CA CYS A 177 27.92 15.25 -16.51
C CYS A 177 28.07 14.33 -17.71
N LEU A 178 27.90 14.84 -18.93
CA LEU A 178 27.96 14.04 -20.16
C LEU A 178 29.34 13.39 -20.36
N THR A 179 30.41 14.10 -20.02
CA THR A 179 31.77 13.56 -20.05
C THR A 179 31.91 12.40 -19.05
N LEU A 180 31.47 12.58 -17.81
CA LEU A 180 31.57 11.57 -16.76
C LEU A 180 30.73 10.32 -17.09
N LEU A 181 29.52 10.51 -17.64
CA LEU A 181 28.68 9.43 -18.15
C LEU A 181 29.37 8.67 -19.30
N GLY A 182 29.95 9.38 -20.25
CA GLY A 182 30.67 8.80 -21.39
C GLY A 182 31.94 8.02 -21.00
N THR A 183 32.56 8.36 -19.87
CA THR A 183 33.72 7.63 -19.32
C THR A 183 33.35 6.34 -18.57
N GLY A 184 32.06 5.98 -18.51
CA GLY A 184 31.60 4.85 -17.69
C GLY A 184 31.68 5.12 -16.19
N ILE A 185 32.10 6.32 -15.77
CA ILE A 185 31.97 6.86 -14.41
C ILE A 185 30.53 7.37 -14.23
N SER A 186 29.55 6.63 -14.77
CA SER A 186 28.19 6.77 -14.31
C SER A 186 28.03 5.91 -13.08
N ALA A 187 27.32 6.48 -12.14
CA ALA A 187 26.61 5.79 -11.09
C ALA A 187 25.81 4.56 -11.64
N ASN A 188 25.37 4.59 -12.90
CA ASN A 188 24.36 3.70 -13.46
C ASN A 188 24.73 2.23 -13.77
N ASN A 189 25.89 1.72 -13.35
CA ASN A 189 26.15 0.29 -13.57
C ASN A 189 25.53 -0.60 -12.49
N ASP A 190 25.13 -0.04 -11.34
CA ASP A 190 24.28 -0.72 -10.35
C ASP A 190 23.62 0.29 -9.37
N PRO A 191 22.30 0.54 -9.48
CA PRO A 191 21.54 1.36 -8.53
C PRO A 191 21.67 0.93 -7.06
N PHE A 192 21.97 -0.35 -6.81
CA PHE A 192 22.17 -0.91 -5.48
C PHE A 192 23.51 -0.46 -4.87
N LEU A 193 24.62 -0.62 -5.61
CA LEU A 193 25.97 -0.23 -5.14
C LEU A 193 26.09 1.28 -4.90
N LEU A 194 25.37 2.11 -5.68
CA LEU A 194 25.33 3.55 -5.47
C LEU A 194 24.65 3.96 -4.17
N ARG A 195 23.47 3.38 -3.90
CA ARG A 195 22.75 3.67 -2.67
C ARG A 195 23.56 3.14 -1.47
N GLN A 196 24.27 2.03 -1.64
CA GLN A 196 25.23 1.52 -0.65
C GLN A 196 26.32 2.52 -0.29
N GLN A 197 26.94 3.16 -1.28
CA GLN A 197 27.99 4.17 -1.07
C GLN A 197 27.46 5.50 -0.50
N GLN A 198 26.14 5.71 -0.54
CA GLN A 198 25.45 6.91 -0.10
C GLN A 198 24.43 6.62 1.01
N ALA A 199 24.56 5.49 1.71
CA ALA A 199 23.59 5.10 2.72
C ALA A 199 23.43 6.21 3.76
N PRO A 200 22.20 6.52 4.21
CA PRO A 200 22.00 7.48 5.28
C PRO A 200 22.75 7.03 6.55
N PRO A 201 22.95 7.93 7.52
CA PRO A 201 23.59 7.58 8.78
C PRO A 201 22.95 6.36 9.47
N ASP A 202 21.65 6.13 9.23
CA ASP A 202 20.87 4.99 9.70
C ASP A 202 21.24 3.65 9.03
N GLY A 203 21.91 3.65 7.87
CA GLY A 203 22.33 2.46 7.14
C GLY A 203 21.27 1.84 6.22
N PHE A 204 20.12 2.50 5.97
CA PHE A 204 19.02 1.93 5.18
C PHE A 204 18.85 2.60 3.82
N VAL A 205 18.64 1.80 2.77
CA VAL A 205 18.34 2.29 1.42
C VAL A 205 17.08 1.65 0.88
N GLY A 206 16.20 2.45 0.27
CA GLY A 206 15.02 1.91 -0.43
C GLY A 206 15.48 0.98 -1.54
N ALA A 207 15.08 -0.29 -1.46
CA ALA A 207 15.20 -1.25 -2.54
C ALA A 207 14.11 -0.94 -3.55
N ALA A 208 14.38 -0.01 -4.46
CA ALA A 208 13.55 0.06 -5.64
C ALA A 208 13.64 -1.31 -6.31
N TRP A 209 12.49 -1.95 -6.58
CA TRP A 209 12.46 -3.03 -7.57
C TRP A 209 13.13 -2.48 -8.84
N ILE A 210 14.31 -3.00 -9.16
CA ILE A 210 15.08 -2.59 -10.32
C ILE A 210 14.44 -3.28 -11.52
N GLY A 211 13.53 -2.59 -12.20
CA GLY A 211 13.00 -3.03 -13.49
C GLY A 211 11.49 -2.90 -13.67
N ASP A 212 11.03 -3.46 -14.79
CA ASP A 212 9.61 -3.60 -15.11
C ASP A 212 8.93 -4.64 -14.22
N LYS A 213 7.59 -4.64 -14.21
CA LYS A 213 6.81 -5.67 -13.53
C LYS A 213 7.24 -7.06 -13.99
N PRO A 214 7.35 -8.04 -13.08
CA PRO A 214 7.65 -9.40 -13.48
C PRO A 214 6.53 -9.98 -14.35
N ASN A 215 6.88 -10.98 -15.17
CA ASN A 215 5.89 -11.78 -15.89
C ASN A 215 5.38 -12.90 -14.99
N LEU A 216 4.13 -13.33 -15.22
CA LEU A 216 3.61 -14.57 -14.64
C LEU A 216 4.47 -15.75 -15.08
N SER A 217 4.74 -16.68 -14.17
CA SER A 217 5.50 -17.90 -14.49
C SER A 217 4.71 -18.89 -15.34
N HIS A 218 3.39 -18.73 -15.41
CA HIS A 218 2.47 -19.53 -16.22
C HIS A 218 1.65 -18.63 -17.17
N GLY A 219 0.86 -19.24 -18.07
CA GLY A 219 -0.06 -18.50 -18.94
C GLY A 219 -1.07 -17.66 -18.13
N ARG A 220 -1.71 -16.69 -18.76
CA ARG A 220 -2.75 -15.87 -18.08
C ARG A 220 -4.03 -16.67 -17.91
N ASN A 221 -4.63 -16.61 -16.73
CA ASN A 221 -5.95 -17.15 -16.50
C ASN A 221 -6.98 -16.41 -17.38
N ALA A 222 -7.79 -17.16 -18.13
CA ALA A 222 -8.75 -16.59 -19.10
C ALA A 222 -9.77 -15.64 -18.46
N ARG A 223 -10.08 -15.85 -17.18
CA ARG A 223 -11.07 -15.05 -16.44
C ARG A 223 -10.43 -13.98 -15.55
N TYR A 224 -9.19 -14.19 -15.12
CA TYR A 224 -8.45 -13.31 -14.22
C TYR A 224 -7.04 -13.06 -14.78
N PRO A 225 -6.89 -12.19 -15.79
CA PRO A 225 -5.63 -12.07 -16.54
C PRO A 225 -4.41 -11.64 -15.70
N GLN A 226 -4.61 -11.05 -14.52
CA GLN A 226 -3.54 -10.74 -13.55
C GLN A 226 -2.98 -11.98 -12.84
N MET A 227 -3.68 -13.11 -12.94
CA MET A 227 -3.38 -14.36 -12.26
C MET A 227 -2.94 -15.42 -13.27
N GLY A 228 -2.02 -16.31 -12.87
CA GLY A 228 -1.62 -17.44 -13.69
C GLY A 228 -2.76 -18.45 -13.90
N ASP A 229 -2.76 -19.14 -15.04
CA ASP A 229 -3.65 -20.27 -15.35
C ASP A 229 -3.36 -21.50 -14.45
N CYS A 230 -2.27 -21.45 -13.67
CA CYS A 230 -1.97 -22.34 -12.56
C CYS A 230 -2.90 -22.19 -11.37
N LEU A 231 -3.76 -21.17 -11.32
CA LEU A 231 -4.67 -20.90 -10.23
C LEU A 231 -6.13 -20.94 -10.68
N ARG A 232 -7.00 -21.36 -9.75
CA ARG A 232 -8.45 -21.39 -9.95
C ARG A 232 -9.17 -20.89 -8.72
N VAL A 233 -10.12 -19.97 -8.94
CA VAL A 233 -11.06 -19.54 -7.90
C VAL A 233 -12.12 -20.62 -7.74
N VAL A 234 -12.31 -21.07 -6.50
CA VAL A 234 -13.38 -22.01 -6.11
C VAL A 234 -14.20 -21.38 -4.99
N ALA A 235 -15.48 -21.72 -4.93
CA ALA A 235 -16.33 -21.33 -3.83
C ALA A 235 -16.50 -22.52 -2.89
N ASP A 236 -16.33 -22.28 -1.60
CA ASP A 236 -16.49 -23.31 -0.59
C ASP A 236 -17.91 -23.29 -0.03
N SER A 237 -18.57 -24.46 -0.06
CA SER A 237 -19.84 -24.68 0.64
C SER A 237 -19.69 -24.81 2.16
N GLY A 238 -18.45 -24.92 2.67
CA GLY A 238 -18.11 -25.17 4.08
C GLY A 238 -17.88 -23.95 4.98
N GLY A 239 -18.16 -22.73 4.52
CA GLY A 239 -18.11 -21.51 5.35
C GLY A 239 -16.82 -20.68 5.27
N ALA A 240 -15.77 -21.15 4.59
CA ALA A 240 -14.54 -20.37 4.34
C ALA A 240 -14.66 -19.34 3.19
N GLY A 241 -15.82 -19.26 2.53
CA GLY A 241 -16.06 -18.33 1.43
C GLY A 241 -15.35 -18.72 0.13
N ARG A 242 -14.82 -17.72 -0.59
CA ARG A 242 -14.05 -17.91 -1.83
C ARG A 242 -12.63 -18.35 -1.48
N ARG A 243 -12.06 -19.24 -2.29
CA ARG A 243 -10.70 -19.74 -2.11
C ARG A 243 -9.98 -19.79 -3.44
N ILE A 244 -8.66 -19.62 -3.42
CA ILE A 244 -7.81 -19.83 -4.59
C ILE A 244 -7.06 -21.13 -4.39
N ILE A 245 -7.17 -22.06 -5.35
CA ILE A 245 -6.47 -23.33 -5.33
C ILE A 245 -5.53 -23.45 -6.52
N ALA A 246 -4.49 -24.26 -6.36
CA ALA A 246 -3.62 -24.67 -7.45
C ALA A 246 -4.39 -25.56 -8.44
N ALA A 247 -4.38 -25.20 -9.72
CA ALA A 247 -4.96 -25.99 -10.81
C ALA A 247 -3.99 -27.06 -11.35
N LYS A 248 -2.70 -26.90 -11.04
CA LYS A 248 -1.57 -27.78 -11.37
C LYS A 248 -0.49 -27.59 -10.30
N ASP A 249 0.49 -28.48 -10.25
CA ASP A 249 1.59 -28.38 -9.29
C ASP A 249 2.38 -27.08 -9.53
N ILE A 250 2.73 -26.41 -8.42
CA ILE A 250 3.48 -25.15 -8.38
C ILE A 250 4.73 -25.39 -7.54
N ILE A 251 5.88 -25.03 -8.08
CA ILE A 251 7.18 -25.10 -7.38
C ILE A 251 7.51 -23.74 -6.72
N PRO A 252 8.42 -23.70 -5.72
CA PRO A 252 8.86 -22.45 -5.11
C PRO A 252 9.43 -21.45 -6.14
N GLY A 253 9.22 -20.15 -5.89
CA GLY A 253 9.75 -19.06 -6.71
C GLY A 253 8.90 -18.66 -7.92
N GLN A 254 7.78 -19.33 -8.17
CA GLN A 254 6.90 -19.01 -9.29
C GLN A 254 6.03 -17.78 -9.00
N ILE A 255 5.97 -16.86 -9.95
CA ILE A 255 5.12 -15.68 -9.94
C ILE A 255 3.69 -16.10 -10.34
N LEU A 256 2.79 -16.08 -9.35
CA LEU A 256 1.41 -16.55 -9.47
C LEU A 256 0.43 -15.43 -9.83
N VAL A 257 0.70 -14.22 -9.34
CA VAL A 257 -0.15 -13.03 -9.56
C VAL A 257 0.72 -11.79 -9.76
N VAL A 258 0.31 -10.94 -10.69
CA VAL A 258 0.81 -9.58 -10.88
C VAL A 258 -0.41 -8.67 -11.10
N ASP A 259 -0.84 -7.99 -10.04
CA ASP A 259 -2.13 -7.27 -9.99
C ASP A 259 -1.90 -5.77 -9.78
N ASP A 260 -2.53 -4.94 -10.62
CA ASP A 260 -2.54 -3.49 -10.43
C ASP A 260 -3.68 -3.10 -9.47
N PRO A 261 -3.50 -2.03 -8.69
CA PRO A 261 -4.51 -1.64 -7.73
C PRO A 261 -5.73 -1.02 -8.43
N TYR A 262 -6.91 -1.40 -7.97
CA TYR A 262 -8.17 -0.81 -8.44
C TYR A 262 -8.36 0.63 -7.91
N VAL A 263 -7.88 0.86 -6.69
CA VAL A 263 -7.73 2.16 -6.06
C VAL A 263 -6.51 2.15 -5.16
N SER A 264 -5.78 3.26 -5.09
CA SER A 264 -4.59 3.39 -4.27
C SER A 264 -4.25 4.84 -3.94
N CYS A 265 -3.76 5.08 -2.72
CA CYS A 265 -3.32 6.39 -2.23
C CYS A 265 -1.94 6.31 -1.58
N LEU A 266 -1.12 7.36 -1.76
CA LEU A 266 0.15 7.47 -1.05
C LEU A 266 -0.12 7.79 0.42
N GLU A 267 0.63 7.17 1.33
CA GLU A 267 0.56 7.47 2.76
C GLU A 267 1.23 8.81 3.07
N SER A 268 0.70 9.54 4.05
CA SER A 268 1.20 10.89 4.39
C SER A 268 2.68 10.90 4.80
N LYS A 269 3.17 9.82 5.40
CA LYS A 269 4.60 9.69 5.75
C LYS A 269 5.54 9.52 4.54
N ALA A 270 5.00 9.13 3.39
CA ALA A 270 5.74 9.00 2.14
C ALA A 270 5.64 10.25 1.24
N GLU A 271 4.87 11.27 1.66
CA GLU A 271 4.77 12.55 0.96
C GLU A 271 6.13 13.26 0.90
N GLY A 272 6.48 13.80 -0.27
CA GLY A 272 7.75 14.50 -0.47
C GLY A 272 8.96 13.60 -0.75
N THR A 273 8.83 12.28 -0.59
CA THR A 273 9.85 11.28 -0.97
C THR A 273 9.40 10.36 -2.10
N HIS A 274 8.11 10.09 -2.20
CA HIS A 274 7.53 9.19 -3.20
C HIS A 274 6.59 9.90 -4.17
N CYS A 275 6.54 9.39 -5.40
CA CYS A 275 5.61 9.86 -6.41
C CYS A 275 4.17 9.51 -6.03
N HIS A 276 3.25 10.49 -6.07
CA HIS A 276 1.83 10.28 -5.77
C HIS A 276 1.06 9.42 -6.79
N GLN A 277 1.65 9.14 -7.95
CA GLN A 277 1.03 8.36 -9.05
C GLN A 277 1.52 6.92 -9.10
N CYS A 278 2.83 6.71 -8.96
CA CYS A 278 3.44 5.38 -9.09
C CYS A 278 4.06 4.83 -7.81
N PHE A 279 4.09 5.63 -6.73
CA PHE A 279 4.73 5.30 -5.45
C PHE A 279 6.21 4.99 -5.53
N GLU A 280 6.87 5.37 -6.62
CA GLU A 280 8.32 5.24 -6.75
C GLU A 280 9.02 6.34 -5.95
N TYR A 281 9.99 5.94 -5.12
CA TYR A 281 10.91 6.86 -4.46
C TYR A 281 11.70 7.66 -5.51
N SER A 282 11.74 8.98 -5.36
CA SER A 282 12.57 9.83 -6.23
C SER A 282 12.92 11.14 -5.56
N ASP A 283 14.22 11.45 -5.51
CA ASP A 283 14.66 12.78 -5.10
C ASP A 283 14.50 13.83 -6.22
N SER A 284 14.37 13.39 -7.47
CA SER A 284 14.23 14.24 -8.66
C SER A 284 12.76 14.46 -9.04
N MET A 285 11.89 14.56 -8.02
CA MET A 285 10.47 14.83 -8.23
C MET A 285 10.20 16.25 -8.73
N ILE A 286 9.06 16.39 -9.41
CA ILE A 286 8.45 17.64 -9.88
C ILE A 286 7.15 17.90 -9.12
N PRO A 287 6.81 19.18 -8.86
CA PRO A 287 5.61 19.52 -8.12
C PRO A 287 4.35 19.52 -9.00
N CYS A 288 3.20 19.37 -8.34
CA CYS A 288 1.94 19.85 -8.89
C CYS A 288 2.03 21.36 -9.16
N HIS A 289 1.37 21.81 -10.23
CA HIS A 289 1.28 23.24 -10.57
C HIS A 289 0.45 24.04 -9.57
N ASN A 290 -0.55 23.40 -8.94
CA ASN A 290 -1.59 24.09 -8.19
C ASN A 290 -1.49 23.90 -6.66
N CYS A 291 -0.97 22.76 -6.18
CA CYS A 291 -0.84 22.47 -4.74
C CYS A 291 0.59 22.17 -4.30
N SER A 292 0.87 22.39 -3.02
CA SER A 292 2.20 22.18 -2.41
C SER A 292 2.40 20.79 -1.82
N THR A 293 1.37 19.94 -1.83
CA THR A 293 1.45 18.59 -1.25
C THR A 293 1.91 17.54 -2.27
N VAL A 294 1.32 17.56 -3.46
CA VAL A 294 1.44 16.47 -4.43
C VAL A 294 2.67 16.65 -5.32
N MET A 295 3.47 15.59 -5.41
CA MET A 295 4.73 15.52 -6.16
C MET A 295 4.78 14.27 -7.05
N PHE A 296 5.49 14.35 -8.17
CA PHE A 296 5.58 13.30 -9.19
C PHE A 296 7.02 13.03 -9.60
N CYS A 297 7.37 11.78 -9.95
CA CYS A 297 8.72 11.47 -10.44
C CYS A 297 8.96 11.97 -11.88
N SER A 298 7.90 12.19 -12.66
CA SER A 298 7.97 12.59 -14.06
C SER A 298 6.72 13.33 -14.54
N GLU A 299 6.82 13.95 -15.72
CA GLU A 299 5.68 14.60 -16.38
C GLU A 299 4.58 13.59 -16.73
N GLN A 300 4.96 12.39 -17.18
CA GLN A 300 4.00 11.33 -17.47
C GLN A 300 3.18 10.96 -16.24
N CYS A 301 3.82 10.88 -15.07
CA CYS A 301 3.12 10.63 -13.81
C CYS A 301 2.21 11.79 -13.40
N ARG A 302 2.64 13.04 -13.63
CA ARG A 302 1.81 14.23 -13.37
C ARG A 302 0.56 14.25 -14.25
N THR A 303 0.71 14.00 -15.54
CA THR A 303 -0.42 13.91 -16.49
C THR A 303 -1.33 12.74 -16.16
N ALA A 304 -0.78 11.54 -15.88
CA ALA A 304 -1.60 10.37 -15.54
C ALA A 304 -2.42 10.59 -14.25
N ALA A 305 -1.90 11.36 -13.30
CA ALA A 305 -2.60 11.71 -12.08
C ALA A 305 -3.78 12.67 -12.30
N GLU A 306 -3.86 13.40 -13.43
CA GLU A 306 -4.98 14.32 -13.70
C GLU A 306 -6.34 13.60 -13.70
N THR A 307 -6.35 12.30 -13.98
CA THR A 307 -7.55 11.44 -13.93
C THR A 307 -8.32 11.57 -12.62
N TYR A 308 -7.62 11.72 -11.49
CA TYR A 308 -8.22 11.94 -10.16
C TYR A 308 -7.84 13.29 -9.55
N HIS A 309 -6.59 13.73 -9.76
CA HIS A 309 -6.00 14.82 -9.01
C HIS A 309 -6.63 16.15 -9.39
N LYS A 310 -7.16 16.30 -10.61
CA LYS A 310 -7.90 17.51 -11.00
C LYS A 310 -9.07 17.82 -10.06
N ARG A 311 -9.72 16.78 -9.52
CA ARG A 311 -10.84 16.89 -8.56
C ARG A 311 -10.36 17.02 -7.13
N GLU A 312 -9.29 16.33 -6.78
CA GLU A 312 -8.73 16.36 -5.42
C GLU A 312 -7.95 17.64 -5.13
N CYS A 313 -7.13 18.11 -6.06
CA CYS A 313 -6.25 19.25 -5.91
C CYS A 313 -6.90 20.49 -5.24
N PRO A 314 -8.09 20.96 -5.67
CA PRO A 314 -8.72 22.14 -5.06
C PRO A 314 -9.25 21.90 -3.64
N ILE A 315 -9.37 20.64 -3.20
CA ILE A 315 -10.01 20.26 -1.94
C ILE A 315 -9.13 19.37 -1.07
N LEU A 316 -7.84 19.17 -1.41
CA LEU A 316 -6.91 18.31 -0.68
C LEU A 316 -6.89 18.61 0.81
N HIS A 317 -6.96 19.89 1.16
CA HIS A 317 -7.04 20.33 2.53
C HIS A 317 -8.22 19.69 3.29
N PHE A 318 -9.38 19.46 2.66
CA PHE A 318 -10.51 18.80 3.30
C PHE A 318 -10.34 17.27 3.43
N LEU A 319 -9.31 16.70 2.79
CA LEU A 319 -9.02 15.27 2.75
C LEU A 319 -7.79 14.90 3.61
N GLN A 320 -6.84 15.80 3.87
CA GLN A 320 -5.48 15.39 4.25
C GLN A 320 -5.18 15.16 5.74
N PHE A 321 -6.10 15.37 6.69
CA PHE A 321 -5.68 15.47 8.11
C PHE A 321 -6.39 14.54 9.12
N ASP A 322 -7.64 14.11 8.90
CA ASP A 322 -8.34 13.34 9.92
C ASP A 322 -7.95 11.84 9.94
N GLN A 323 -7.00 11.48 10.83
CA GLN A 323 -6.55 10.10 11.05
C GLN A 323 -7.64 9.17 11.60
N SER A 324 -8.78 9.68 12.08
CA SER A 324 -9.89 8.86 12.56
C SER A 324 -10.66 8.16 11.43
N LEU A 325 -10.35 8.46 10.18
CA LEU A 325 -10.97 7.92 8.98
C LEU A 325 -9.90 7.27 8.07
N PRO A 326 -9.47 6.03 8.36
CA PRO A 326 -8.27 5.42 7.75
C PRO A 326 -8.41 5.17 6.24
N VAL A 327 -9.62 4.92 5.73
CA VAL A 327 -9.87 4.61 4.30
C VAL A 327 -10.37 5.81 3.48
N ARG A 328 -10.47 7.01 4.08
CA ARG A 328 -11.15 8.15 3.44
C ARG A 328 -10.53 8.55 2.10
N ASN A 329 -9.20 8.50 2.00
CA ASN A 329 -8.48 8.92 0.80
C ASN A 329 -8.74 7.92 -0.32
N ASP A 330 -8.70 6.62 -0.02
CA ASP A 330 -9.00 5.55 -0.98
C ASP A 330 -10.47 5.61 -1.43
N VAL A 331 -11.39 5.80 -0.50
CA VAL A 331 -12.81 5.98 -0.82
C VAL A 331 -12.98 7.19 -1.72
N PHE A 332 -12.43 8.36 -1.36
CA PHE A 332 -12.55 9.55 -2.20
C PHE A 332 -11.90 9.37 -3.58
N ARG A 333 -10.73 8.73 -3.64
CA ARG A 333 -9.99 8.41 -4.87
C ARG A 333 -10.80 7.53 -5.82
N LEU A 334 -11.61 6.61 -5.32
CA LEU A 334 -12.50 5.77 -6.12
C LEU A 334 -13.49 6.63 -6.94
N PHE A 335 -14.05 7.69 -6.34
CA PHE A 335 -15.02 8.58 -6.99
C PHE A 335 -14.34 9.71 -7.77
N SER A 336 -13.25 10.27 -7.26
CA SER A 336 -12.53 11.36 -7.93
C SER A 336 -11.96 10.92 -9.30
N SER A 337 -11.60 9.64 -9.43
CA SER A 337 -11.05 9.05 -10.67
C SER A 337 -12.08 8.71 -11.75
N ARG A 338 -13.40 8.80 -11.49
CA ARG A 338 -14.46 8.32 -12.41
C ARG A 338 -15.61 9.33 -12.52
N SER A 339 -16.27 9.43 -13.68
CA SER A 339 -17.42 10.35 -13.82
C SER A 339 -18.64 9.87 -13.03
N LEU A 340 -19.56 10.78 -12.71
CA LEU A 340 -20.86 10.39 -12.16
C LEU A 340 -21.61 9.44 -13.10
N ASP A 341 -21.59 9.74 -14.41
CA ASP A 341 -22.18 8.88 -15.44
C ASP A 341 -21.71 7.43 -15.29
N TYR A 342 -20.41 7.20 -15.07
CA TYR A 342 -19.90 5.85 -14.88
C TYR A 342 -20.60 5.11 -13.72
N PHE A 343 -20.87 5.78 -12.60
CA PHE A 343 -21.60 5.17 -11.49
C PHE A 343 -23.08 4.92 -11.83
N LEU A 344 -23.73 5.86 -12.52
CA LEU A 344 -25.14 5.73 -12.91
C LEU A 344 -25.36 4.61 -13.94
N HIS A 345 -24.48 4.49 -14.95
CA HIS A 345 -24.55 3.42 -15.94
C HIS A 345 -24.38 2.02 -15.33
N ASN A 346 -23.67 1.92 -14.20
CA ASN A 346 -23.41 0.66 -13.51
C ASN A 346 -24.36 0.42 -12.32
N GLU A 347 -25.39 1.26 -12.11
CA GLU A 347 -26.23 1.22 -10.90
C GLU A 347 -26.86 -0.16 -10.65
N SER A 348 -27.43 -0.78 -11.68
CA SER A 348 -28.09 -2.08 -11.57
C SER A 348 -27.13 -3.20 -11.16
N GLN A 349 -25.96 -3.26 -11.78
CA GLN A 349 -24.94 -4.27 -11.51
C GLN A 349 -24.35 -4.10 -10.10
N VAL A 350 -24.08 -2.86 -9.69
CA VAL A 350 -23.53 -2.56 -8.35
C VAL A 350 -24.55 -2.87 -7.27
N ARG A 351 -25.82 -2.51 -7.46
CA ARG A 351 -26.88 -2.84 -6.50
C ARG A 351 -27.03 -4.34 -6.31
N SER A 352 -26.93 -5.13 -7.39
CA SER A 352 -26.90 -6.60 -7.29
C SER A 352 -25.69 -7.06 -6.48
N ALA A 353 -24.49 -6.58 -6.85
CA ALA A 353 -23.25 -6.99 -6.20
C ALA A 353 -23.24 -6.72 -4.68
N ILE A 354 -23.72 -5.55 -4.24
CA ILE A 354 -23.81 -5.18 -2.82
C ILE A 354 -24.77 -6.13 -2.08
N GLN A 355 -25.90 -6.49 -2.69
CA GLN A 355 -26.87 -7.41 -2.08
C GLN A 355 -26.31 -8.83 -1.93
N ASP A 356 -25.40 -9.23 -2.83
CA ASP A 356 -24.79 -10.56 -2.85
C ASP A 356 -23.68 -10.76 -1.79
N VAL A 357 -23.16 -9.69 -1.17
CA VAL A 357 -22.08 -9.75 -0.15
C VAL A 357 -22.52 -10.48 1.14
N HIS A 358 -23.83 -10.53 1.43
CA HIS A 358 -24.33 -10.74 2.78
C HIS A 358 -24.92 -12.12 3.11
N ILE A 359 -25.03 -13.02 2.13
CA ILE A 359 -25.79 -14.26 2.33
C ILE A 359 -24.86 -15.46 2.62
N GLY A 360 -23.54 -15.32 2.43
CA GLY A 360 -22.61 -16.46 2.51
C GLY A 360 -22.94 -17.62 1.54
N ARG A 361 -23.98 -17.46 0.71
CA ARG A 361 -24.42 -18.36 -0.35
C ARG A 361 -24.40 -17.56 -1.64
N LEU A 362 -23.55 -17.99 -2.56
CA LEU A 362 -23.55 -17.57 -3.95
C LEU A 362 -24.95 -17.69 -4.56
N ARG A 363 -25.26 -16.79 -5.50
CA ARG A 363 -25.97 -17.20 -6.71
C ARG A 363 -25.11 -16.97 -7.93
N GLY A 364 -24.75 -18.08 -8.57
CA GLY A 364 -24.32 -18.10 -9.96
C GLY A 364 -22.90 -17.61 -10.23
N PRO A 365 -22.44 -17.76 -11.48
CA PRO A 365 -21.15 -17.26 -11.89
C PRO A 365 -21.10 -15.76 -11.63
N VAL A 366 -20.22 -15.33 -10.72
CA VAL A 366 -19.80 -13.92 -10.64
C VAL A 366 -19.48 -13.49 -12.09
N PRO A 367 -19.87 -12.29 -12.56
CA PRO A 367 -19.48 -11.86 -13.89
C PRO A 367 -17.95 -11.93 -14.06
N PRO A 368 -17.43 -12.03 -15.29
CA PRO A 368 -16.00 -11.94 -15.54
C PRO A 368 -15.43 -10.72 -14.82
N CYS A 369 -14.28 -10.88 -14.18
CA CYS A 369 -13.58 -9.76 -13.61
C CYS A 369 -13.00 -8.92 -14.73
N ASP A 370 -13.82 -8.01 -15.26
CA ASP A 370 -13.31 -6.88 -15.99
C ASP A 370 -12.53 -5.99 -14.98
N PRO A 371 -11.23 -5.72 -15.24
CA PRO A 371 -10.42 -4.80 -14.45
C PRO A 371 -11.04 -3.41 -14.26
N ASP A 372 -12.03 -3.05 -15.10
CA ASP A 372 -12.84 -1.84 -15.01
C ASP A 372 -14.24 -2.07 -14.39
N CYS A 373 -14.51 -3.18 -13.69
CA CYS A 373 -15.86 -3.48 -13.19
C CYS A 373 -16.05 -3.17 -11.71
N LEU A 374 -16.73 -2.04 -11.47
CA LEU A 374 -17.19 -1.53 -10.18
C LEU A 374 -17.92 -2.58 -9.33
N ALA A 375 -18.66 -3.50 -9.95
CA ALA A 375 -19.40 -4.55 -9.26
C ALA A 375 -18.48 -5.53 -8.51
N ASN A 376 -17.30 -5.86 -9.04
CA ASN A 376 -16.39 -6.80 -8.39
C ASN A 376 -15.80 -6.24 -7.10
N PHE A 377 -15.46 -4.95 -7.12
CA PHE A 377 -15.03 -4.23 -5.93
C PHE A 377 -16.12 -4.26 -4.85
N PHE A 378 -17.37 -3.96 -5.21
CA PHE A 378 -18.48 -4.00 -4.26
C PHE A 378 -18.93 -5.42 -3.87
N ALA A 379 -18.49 -6.47 -4.58
CA ALA A 379 -18.70 -7.87 -4.22
C ALA A 379 -17.62 -8.43 -3.26
N LEU A 380 -16.69 -7.59 -2.80
CA LEU A 380 -15.74 -7.94 -1.76
C LEU A 380 -16.43 -8.00 -0.39
N THR A 381 -15.86 -8.79 0.52
CA THR A 381 -16.37 -8.93 1.88
C THR A 381 -16.30 -7.59 2.61
N ASN A 382 -17.38 -7.17 3.27
CA ASN A 382 -17.45 -5.85 3.93
C ASN A 382 -17.92 -5.90 5.40
N HIS A 383 -18.21 -7.09 5.92
CA HIS A 383 -18.57 -7.37 7.33
C HIS A 383 -19.63 -6.45 7.95
N ILE A 384 -20.56 -5.93 7.16
CA ILE A 384 -21.60 -5.03 7.70
C ILE A 384 -22.46 -5.72 8.76
N GLU A 385 -22.59 -7.05 8.70
CA GLU A 385 -23.32 -7.86 9.67
C GLU A 385 -22.71 -7.84 11.08
N ALA A 386 -21.40 -7.58 11.18
CA ALA A 386 -20.67 -7.48 12.43
C ALA A 386 -20.57 -6.03 12.95
N ALA A 387 -21.00 -5.05 12.16
CA ALA A 387 -20.86 -3.64 12.51
C ALA A 387 -21.86 -3.21 13.59
N ASP A 388 -21.34 -2.63 14.67
CA ASP A 388 -22.17 -2.02 15.71
C ASP A 388 -22.80 -0.69 15.25
N SER A 389 -23.80 -0.21 16.01
CA SER A 389 -24.51 1.04 15.68
C SER A 389 -23.59 2.25 15.57
N ASN A 390 -22.49 2.29 16.35
CA ASN A 390 -21.54 3.39 16.35
C ASN A 390 -20.69 3.40 15.07
N SER A 391 -20.25 2.24 14.62
CA SER A 391 -19.47 2.04 13.39
C SER A 391 -20.31 2.34 12.16
N LEU A 392 -21.58 1.90 12.15
CA LEU A 392 -22.55 2.27 11.11
C LEU A 392 -22.79 3.78 11.05
N PHE A 393 -22.95 4.43 12.20
CA PHE A 393 -23.13 5.87 12.29
C PHE A 393 -21.89 6.64 11.78
N LYS A 394 -20.68 6.26 12.21
CA LYS A 394 -19.42 6.86 11.71
C LYS A 394 -19.27 6.70 10.20
N SER A 395 -19.63 5.52 9.68
CA SER A 395 -19.61 5.25 8.24
C SER A 395 -20.61 6.13 7.50
N ALA A 396 -21.82 6.32 8.02
CA ALA A 396 -22.80 7.25 7.43
C ALA A 396 -22.31 8.70 7.44
N CYS A 397 -21.69 9.16 8.53
CA CYS A 397 -21.08 10.49 8.62
C CYS A 397 -19.98 10.67 7.57
N LEU A 398 -19.10 9.68 7.40
CA LEU A 398 -18.08 9.68 6.33
C LEU A 398 -18.74 9.75 4.95
N GLY A 399 -19.79 8.96 4.73
CA GLY A 399 -20.60 8.95 3.51
C GLY A 399 -21.10 10.33 3.11
N VAL A 400 -21.75 11.01 4.05
CA VAL A 400 -22.29 12.37 3.86
C VAL A 400 -21.19 13.40 3.67
N TYR A 401 -20.14 13.34 4.50
CA TYR A 401 -19.02 14.27 4.40
C TYR A 401 -18.32 14.19 3.03
N LEU A 402 -17.97 12.98 2.56
CA LEU A 402 -17.32 12.81 1.26
C LEU A 402 -18.26 13.12 0.09
N THR A 403 -19.57 12.90 0.23
CA THR A 403 -20.56 13.35 -0.77
C THR A 403 -20.52 14.88 -0.91
N HIS A 404 -20.50 15.62 0.20
CA HIS A 404 -20.32 17.07 0.17
C HIS A 404 -18.95 17.49 -0.36
N CYS A 405 -17.88 16.75 -0.08
CA CYS A 405 -16.58 17.01 -0.72
C CYS A 405 -16.66 16.86 -2.25
N LEU A 406 -17.37 15.85 -2.78
CA LEU A 406 -17.59 15.69 -4.23
C LEU A 406 -18.40 16.86 -4.81
N GLU A 407 -19.39 17.40 -4.09
CA GLU A 407 -20.15 18.60 -4.49
C GLU A 407 -19.26 19.85 -4.63
N LEU A 408 -18.11 19.90 -3.95
CA LEU A 408 -17.13 20.98 -4.10
C LEU A 408 -16.33 20.87 -5.40
N THR A 409 -16.38 19.74 -6.09
CA THR A 409 -15.64 19.47 -7.33
C THR A 409 -16.49 19.73 -8.58
N ASP A 410 -16.14 19.11 -9.70
CA ASP A 410 -16.95 19.04 -10.92
C ASP A 410 -17.79 17.74 -11.01
N PHE A 411 -17.78 16.89 -9.97
CA PHE A 411 -18.37 15.54 -10.00
C PHE A 411 -19.86 15.52 -10.34
N PHE A 412 -20.66 16.43 -9.76
CA PHE A 412 -22.11 16.55 -9.98
C PHE A 412 -22.48 17.64 -11.01
N LEU A 413 -21.55 18.09 -11.86
CA LEU A 413 -21.87 19.09 -12.89
C LEU A 413 -22.68 18.44 -14.02
N GLY A 414 -23.90 18.94 -14.27
CA GLY A 414 -24.74 18.54 -15.40
C GLY A 414 -26.05 17.82 -15.02
N ASP A 415 -26.30 17.58 -13.73
CA ASP A 415 -27.47 16.84 -13.27
C ASP A 415 -28.76 17.67 -13.30
N ASP A 416 -29.86 17.03 -13.68
CA ASP A 416 -31.22 17.55 -13.50
C ASP A 416 -31.51 17.69 -12.00
N VAL A 417 -31.91 18.90 -11.59
CA VAL A 417 -32.29 19.24 -10.21
C VAL A 417 -33.35 18.27 -9.68
N ALA A 418 -34.26 17.78 -10.54
CA ALA A 418 -35.31 16.85 -10.15
C ALA A 418 -34.79 15.49 -9.64
N SER A 419 -33.59 15.07 -10.06
CA SER A 419 -32.96 13.80 -9.64
C SER A 419 -31.81 13.98 -8.64
N TYR A 420 -31.41 15.22 -8.35
CA TYR A 420 -30.20 15.54 -7.59
C TYR A 420 -30.17 14.87 -6.21
N ASP A 421 -31.26 14.94 -5.44
CA ASP A 421 -31.30 14.32 -4.11
C ASP A 421 -31.25 12.79 -4.15
N ARG A 422 -31.89 12.17 -5.15
CA ARG A 422 -31.80 10.72 -5.36
C ARG A 422 -30.37 10.32 -5.71
N ILE A 423 -29.71 11.07 -6.60
CA ILE A 423 -28.33 10.81 -7.02
C ILE A 423 -27.37 10.97 -5.83
N ARG A 424 -27.50 12.05 -5.05
CA ARG A 424 -26.71 12.27 -3.82
C ARG A 424 -26.85 11.13 -2.84
N PHE A 425 -28.08 10.70 -2.59
CA PHE A 425 -28.35 9.57 -1.71
C PHE A 425 -27.67 8.29 -2.23
N TYR A 426 -27.79 8.01 -3.52
CA TYR A 426 -27.14 6.84 -4.14
C TYR A 426 -25.60 6.90 -4.02
N ILE A 427 -24.98 8.05 -4.32
CA ILE A 427 -23.53 8.22 -4.18
C ILE A 427 -23.10 8.08 -2.73
N ALA A 428 -23.83 8.64 -1.77
CA ALA A 428 -23.55 8.45 -0.35
C ALA A 428 -23.61 6.96 0.06
N GLN A 429 -24.61 6.21 -0.43
CA GLN A 429 -24.68 4.75 -0.21
C GLN A 429 -23.45 4.02 -0.75
N LEU A 430 -23.01 4.37 -1.96
CA LEU A 430 -21.81 3.78 -2.56
C LEU A 430 -20.55 4.13 -1.78
N ILE A 431 -20.40 5.37 -1.32
CA ILE A 431 -19.26 5.81 -0.50
C ILE A 431 -19.17 4.98 0.77
N VAL A 432 -20.29 4.77 1.47
CA VAL A 432 -20.28 3.94 2.68
C VAL A 432 -19.95 2.48 2.35
N SER A 433 -20.56 1.94 1.31
CA SER A 433 -20.29 0.56 0.88
C SER A 433 -18.81 0.37 0.54
N ALA A 434 -18.20 1.37 -0.12
CA ALA A 434 -16.79 1.37 -0.46
C ALA A 434 -15.91 1.49 0.78
N SER A 435 -16.31 2.28 1.79
CA SER A 435 -15.56 2.38 3.04
C SER A 435 -15.52 1.06 3.80
N LEU A 436 -16.63 0.32 3.83
CA LEU A 436 -16.70 -0.99 4.47
C LEU A 436 -15.85 -2.03 3.72
N VAL A 437 -15.91 -2.04 2.38
CA VAL A 437 -15.04 -2.89 1.55
C VAL A 437 -13.56 -2.56 1.81
N LEU A 438 -13.18 -1.30 1.76
CA LEU A 438 -11.78 -0.90 1.91
C LEU A 438 -11.25 -1.13 3.33
N ALA A 439 -12.10 -1.07 4.36
CA ALA A 439 -11.68 -1.36 5.73
C ALA A 439 -11.19 -2.81 5.89
N THR A 440 -11.66 -3.74 5.08
CA THR A 440 -11.31 -5.17 5.16
C THR A 440 -10.34 -5.61 4.06
N ASN A 441 -10.37 -4.97 2.89
CA ASN A 441 -9.67 -5.47 1.69
C ASN A 441 -8.51 -4.58 1.23
N SER A 442 -8.23 -3.46 1.92
CA SER A 442 -7.08 -2.62 1.59
C SER A 442 -5.78 -3.21 2.13
N TYR A 443 -4.74 -3.11 1.33
CA TYR A 443 -3.39 -3.54 1.65
C TYR A 443 -2.48 -2.34 1.83
N LEU A 444 -1.58 -2.44 2.80
CA LEU A 444 -0.44 -1.55 2.92
C LEU A 444 0.62 -1.99 1.90
N VAL A 445 0.79 -1.21 0.85
CA VAL A 445 1.88 -1.33 -0.14
C VAL A 445 3.19 -1.03 0.59
N LYS A 446 4.10 -2.00 0.59
CA LYS A 446 5.37 -1.89 1.31
C LYS A 446 6.52 -1.73 0.35
N GLU A 447 7.46 -0.88 0.72
CA GLU A 447 8.80 -0.82 0.13
C GLU A 447 9.77 -1.57 1.05
N VAL A 448 10.64 -2.40 0.49
CA VAL A 448 11.74 -3.00 1.24
C VAL A 448 12.84 -1.96 1.42
N ARG A 449 13.23 -1.70 2.67
CA ARG A 449 14.36 -0.86 3.06
C ARG A 449 15.51 -1.77 3.43
N LEU A 450 16.48 -1.88 2.53
CA LEU A 450 17.65 -2.71 2.73
C LEU A 450 18.61 -2.04 3.69
N ASN A 451 19.04 -2.76 4.72
CA ASN A 451 20.17 -2.35 5.52
C ASN A 451 21.45 -2.75 4.80
N VAL A 452 22.22 -1.75 4.38
CA VAL A 452 23.42 -1.95 3.55
C VAL A 452 24.60 -2.55 4.30
N LYS A 453 24.56 -2.49 5.64
CA LYS A 453 25.56 -3.08 6.54
C LYS A 453 25.20 -4.53 6.86
N ASN A 454 23.90 -4.81 7.03
CA ASN A 454 23.39 -6.13 7.33
C ASN A 454 22.04 -6.37 6.65
N ALA A 455 22.03 -7.13 5.55
CA ALA A 455 20.79 -7.39 4.81
C ALA A 455 19.71 -8.10 5.66
N TRP A 456 20.07 -8.80 6.73
CA TRP A 456 19.13 -9.46 7.65
C TRP A 456 18.40 -8.47 8.57
N GLU A 457 18.96 -7.28 8.76
CA GLU A 457 18.33 -6.16 9.45
C GLU A 457 17.52 -5.26 8.50
N SER A 458 17.36 -5.67 7.23
CA SER A 458 16.48 -4.97 6.30
C SER A 458 15.05 -5.00 6.81
N ASP A 459 14.36 -3.88 6.64
CA ASP A 459 12.99 -3.72 7.09
C ASP A 459 12.06 -3.48 5.90
N SER A 460 10.74 -3.50 6.12
CA SER A 460 9.73 -3.15 5.14
C SER A 460 8.88 -2.02 5.67
N GLU A 461 8.74 -0.96 4.90
CA GLU A 461 7.96 0.21 5.29
C GLU A 461 6.73 0.36 4.40
N GLY A 462 5.56 0.52 5.00
CA GLY A 462 4.35 0.85 4.24
C GLY A 462 4.43 2.26 3.64
N VAL A 463 4.22 2.42 2.34
CA VAL A 463 4.33 3.71 1.65
C VAL A 463 3.01 4.16 1.00
N ALA A 464 2.07 3.25 0.78
CA ALA A 464 0.78 3.53 0.18
C ALA A 464 -0.28 2.53 0.65
N SER A 465 -1.55 2.90 0.56
CA SER A 465 -2.70 2.01 0.65
C SER A 465 -3.19 1.64 -0.75
N ALA A 466 -3.68 0.42 -0.92
CA ALA A 466 -4.20 -0.05 -2.20
C ALA A 466 -5.16 -1.22 -2.06
N CYS A 467 -6.18 -1.30 -2.93
CA CYS A 467 -7.10 -2.42 -2.99
C CYS A 467 -6.97 -3.18 -4.32
N TYR A 468 -6.90 -4.51 -4.24
CA TYR A 468 -6.64 -5.42 -5.35
C TYR A 468 -7.73 -6.50 -5.39
N PRO A 469 -8.85 -6.29 -6.09
CA PRO A 469 -10.04 -7.12 -5.93
C PRO A 469 -9.83 -8.62 -6.18
N VAL A 470 -8.97 -9.00 -7.13
CA VAL A 470 -8.66 -10.42 -7.39
C VAL A 470 -7.76 -10.99 -6.31
N THR A 471 -6.80 -10.20 -5.85
CA THR A 471 -5.89 -10.63 -4.78
C THR A 471 -6.58 -10.72 -3.41
N SER A 472 -7.66 -9.99 -3.19
CA SER A 472 -8.52 -10.13 -2.01
C SER A 472 -9.23 -11.49 -1.88
N TYR A 473 -9.09 -12.39 -2.86
CA TYR A 473 -9.62 -13.76 -2.79
C TYR A 473 -8.66 -14.78 -2.16
N PHE A 474 -7.40 -14.43 -1.91
CA PHE A 474 -6.44 -15.34 -1.26
C PHE A 474 -6.68 -15.36 0.25
N ASN A 475 -7.02 -16.51 0.81
CA ASN A 475 -7.22 -16.64 2.25
C ASN A 475 -5.92 -16.62 3.06
N HIS A 476 -6.09 -16.42 4.37
CA HIS A 476 -5.02 -16.37 5.33
C HIS A 476 -4.54 -17.75 5.82
N ALA A 477 -3.22 -17.90 5.95
CA ALA A 477 -2.61 -18.85 6.87
C ALA A 477 -1.48 -18.18 7.67
N CYS A 478 -1.30 -18.56 8.94
CA CYS A 478 -0.21 -18.04 9.78
C CYS A 478 1.18 -18.57 9.35
N PHE A 479 1.19 -19.67 8.58
CA PHE A 479 2.33 -20.20 7.83
C PHE A 479 1.91 -20.41 6.36
N PRO A 480 1.99 -19.36 5.53
CA PRO A 480 1.46 -19.37 4.17
C PRO A 480 2.38 -20.06 3.17
N ASN A 481 1.82 -20.59 2.09
CA ASN A 481 2.58 -21.18 0.97
C ASN A 481 2.89 -20.20 -0.17
N ALA A 482 2.37 -18.97 -0.10
CA ALA A 482 2.73 -17.87 -0.98
C ALA A 482 3.02 -16.58 -0.19
N VAL A 483 3.97 -15.79 -0.69
CA VAL A 483 4.32 -14.47 -0.17
C VAL A 483 3.84 -13.39 -1.12
N ARG A 484 3.52 -12.22 -0.55
CA ARG A 484 3.16 -11.03 -1.30
C ARG A 484 4.27 -10.00 -1.19
N ASP A 485 4.62 -9.41 -2.32
CA ASP A 485 5.56 -8.29 -2.43
C ASP A 485 5.01 -7.25 -3.41
N TYR A 486 5.71 -6.13 -3.59
CA TYR A 486 5.25 -5.02 -4.40
C TYR A 486 6.30 -4.56 -5.40
N CYS A 487 5.90 -4.51 -6.67
CA CYS A 487 6.64 -3.81 -7.71
C CYS A 487 5.94 -2.47 -7.95
N ARG A 488 6.47 -1.40 -7.32
CA ARG A 488 5.81 -0.08 -7.28
C ARG A 488 4.42 -0.22 -6.64
N LYS A 489 3.36 0.13 -7.37
CA LYS A 489 1.97 -0.05 -6.92
C LYS A 489 1.38 -1.43 -7.23
N ALA A 490 2.04 -2.28 -8.02
CA ALA A 490 1.49 -3.58 -8.37
C ALA A 490 1.85 -4.63 -7.30
N MET A 491 0.87 -5.43 -6.89
CA MET A 491 1.11 -6.55 -6.00
C MET A 491 1.61 -7.75 -6.80
N VAL A 492 2.64 -8.40 -6.29
CA VAL A 492 3.22 -9.63 -6.81
C VAL A 492 3.04 -10.73 -5.78
N ILE A 493 2.45 -11.86 -6.18
CA ILE A 493 2.35 -13.05 -5.32
C ILE A 493 3.26 -14.14 -5.88
N MET A 494 4.12 -14.68 -5.03
CA MET A 494 5.10 -15.70 -5.37
C MET A 494 4.94 -16.92 -4.45
N SER A 495 5.05 -18.13 -5.00
CA SER A 495 5.13 -19.36 -4.19
C SER A 495 6.44 -19.40 -3.39
N VAL A 496 6.36 -19.82 -2.13
CA VAL A 496 7.55 -20.01 -1.27
C VAL A 496 7.74 -21.47 -0.87
N MET A 497 6.79 -22.33 -1.23
CA MET A 497 6.81 -23.77 -1.01
C MET A 497 6.26 -24.49 -2.24
N GLU A 498 6.46 -25.81 -2.30
CA GLU A 498 5.73 -26.65 -3.25
C GLU A 498 4.24 -26.63 -2.91
N ILE A 499 3.39 -26.47 -3.94
CA ILE A 499 1.93 -26.45 -3.81
C ILE A 499 1.37 -27.46 -4.80
N PRO A 500 0.98 -28.66 -4.33
CA PRO A 500 0.33 -29.66 -5.17
C PRO A 500 -0.98 -29.17 -5.77
N ALA A 501 -1.35 -29.70 -6.93
CA ALA A 501 -2.64 -29.44 -7.55
C ALA A 501 -3.80 -29.76 -6.59
N GLY A 502 -4.78 -28.86 -6.50
CA GLY A 502 -5.91 -28.94 -5.59
C GLY A 502 -5.68 -28.31 -4.22
N THR A 503 -4.44 -27.99 -3.84
CA THR A 503 -4.12 -27.32 -2.58
C THR A 503 -4.48 -25.84 -2.63
N GLU A 504 -4.99 -25.31 -1.51
CA GLU A 504 -5.28 -23.89 -1.36
C GLU A 504 -4.00 -23.05 -1.31
N VAL A 505 -3.97 -21.96 -2.07
CA VAL A 505 -2.89 -20.98 -2.04
C VAL A 505 -3.27 -19.91 -1.03
N THR A 506 -2.44 -19.76 0.00
CA THR A 506 -2.69 -18.89 1.15
C THR A 506 -1.58 -17.86 1.31
N VAL A 507 -1.95 -16.72 1.88
CA VAL A 507 -1.06 -15.57 2.11
C VAL A 507 -1.16 -15.11 3.58
N LEU A 508 -0.24 -14.25 4.02
CA LEU A 508 -0.25 -13.76 5.41
C LEU A 508 -1.04 -12.45 5.56
N TYR A 509 -2.10 -12.36 6.37
CA TYR A 509 -2.87 -11.11 6.54
C TYR A 509 -2.25 -10.15 7.56
N GLY A 510 -1.47 -10.66 8.51
CA GLY A 510 -0.80 -9.83 9.52
C GLY A 510 0.33 -10.58 10.19
N TYR A 511 0.06 -11.18 11.34
CA TYR A 511 1.08 -11.77 12.19
C TYR A 511 1.48 -13.19 11.77
N HIS A 512 2.77 -13.37 11.47
CA HIS A 512 3.36 -14.68 11.18
C HIS A 512 3.65 -15.45 12.47
N PHE A 513 3.51 -16.78 12.45
CA PHE A 513 3.66 -17.62 13.64
C PHE A 513 5.07 -17.55 14.27
N THR A 514 6.10 -17.32 13.46
CA THR A 514 7.49 -17.24 13.96
C THR A 514 7.76 -16.06 14.88
N LYS A 515 6.95 -14.99 14.81
CA LYS A 515 7.15 -13.77 15.59
C LYS A 515 6.09 -13.51 16.66
N PHE A 516 4.89 -14.05 16.49
CA PHE A 516 3.74 -13.74 17.33
C PHE A 516 3.04 -15.02 17.82
N PRO A 517 2.77 -15.16 19.12
CA PRO A 517 2.04 -16.30 19.68
C PRO A 517 0.63 -16.46 19.11
N LYS A 518 0.07 -17.66 19.19
CA LYS A 518 -1.28 -17.98 18.66
C LYS A 518 -2.34 -17.01 19.18
N ALA A 519 -2.32 -16.68 20.47
CA ALA A 519 -3.29 -15.78 21.08
C ALA A 519 -3.35 -14.42 20.36
N ASP A 520 -2.18 -13.80 20.13
CA ASP A 520 -2.08 -12.50 19.48
C ASP A 520 -2.50 -12.55 18.01
N ARG A 521 -2.13 -13.63 17.30
CA ARG A 521 -2.57 -13.86 15.92
C ARG A 521 -4.10 -13.95 15.83
N GLN A 522 -4.75 -14.68 16.73
CA GLN A 522 -6.20 -14.83 16.75
C GLN A 522 -6.92 -13.52 17.08
N VAL A 523 -6.43 -12.76 18.07
CA VAL A 523 -6.98 -11.44 18.40
C VAL A 523 -6.89 -10.52 17.18
N TYR A 524 -5.72 -10.42 16.55
CA TYR A 524 -5.53 -9.58 15.37
C TYR A 524 -6.50 -9.95 14.23
N LEU A 525 -6.69 -11.24 13.95
CA LEU A 525 -7.57 -11.69 12.87
C LEU A 525 -9.05 -11.48 13.18
N ARG A 526 -9.48 -11.63 14.44
CA ARG A 526 -10.84 -11.29 14.84
C ARG A 526 -11.11 -9.80 14.69
N ASP A 527 -10.21 -8.97 15.19
CA ASP A 527 -10.39 -7.51 15.21
C ASP A 527 -10.38 -6.89 13.80
N ASN A 528 -9.62 -7.45 12.86
CA ASN A 528 -9.45 -6.88 11.51
C ASN A 528 -10.22 -7.62 10.41
N TYR A 529 -10.53 -8.91 10.60
CA TYR A 529 -11.09 -9.78 9.55
C TYR A 529 -12.25 -10.66 10.03
N ASN A 530 -12.68 -10.55 11.29
CA ASN A 530 -13.84 -11.26 11.85
C ASN A 530 -13.83 -12.80 11.70
N PHE A 531 -12.65 -13.44 11.82
CA PHE A 531 -12.56 -14.90 11.84
C PHE A 531 -11.47 -15.43 12.77
N ASP A 532 -11.63 -16.69 13.23
CA ASP A 532 -10.61 -17.44 13.94
C ASP A 532 -9.83 -18.34 12.96
N CYS A 533 -8.50 -18.24 12.94
CA CYS A 533 -7.66 -19.02 12.03
C CYS A 533 -7.50 -20.47 12.49
N LYS A 534 -7.73 -21.41 11.57
CA LYS A 534 -7.57 -22.87 11.78
C LYS A 534 -6.45 -23.47 10.92
N CYS A 535 -5.47 -22.66 10.51
CA CYS A 535 -4.32 -23.18 9.77
C CYS A 535 -3.50 -24.16 10.62
N VAL A 536 -2.65 -24.96 9.97
CA VAL A 536 -1.84 -26.00 10.63
C VAL A 536 -1.04 -25.48 11.83
N ALA A 537 -0.49 -24.25 11.72
CA ALA A 537 0.25 -23.62 12.81
C ALA A 537 -0.62 -23.18 14.00
N CYS A 538 -1.90 -22.83 13.76
CA CYS A 538 -2.84 -22.51 14.83
C CYS A 538 -3.46 -23.76 15.43
N ASP A 539 -3.75 -24.77 14.61
CA ASP A 539 -4.29 -26.05 15.08
C ASP A 539 -3.28 -26.78 15.96
N GLY A 540 -2.03 -26.86 15.50
CA GLY A 540 -0.91 -27.46 16.24
C GLY A 540 -0.28 -26.57 17.32
N ASP A 541 -0.81 -25.37 17.57
CA ASP A 541 -0.30 -24.38 18.53
C ASP A 541 1.23 -24.18 18.46
N TRP A 542 1.73 -23.87 17.27
CA TRP A 542 3.17 -23.78 17.04
C TRP A 542 3.81 -22.63 17.84
N PRO A 543 4.94 -22.88 18.53
CA PRO A 543 5.68 -21.86 19.28
C PRO A 543 6.30 -20.81 18.36
N VAL A 544 6.63 -19.65 18.91
CA VAL A 544 7.41 -18.62 18.18
C VAL A 544 8.87 -19.03 18.05
N LEU A 545 9.61 -18.40 17.13
CA LEU A 545 11.00 -18.78 16.83
C LEU A 545 11.90 -18.64 18.08
N GLU A 546 11.76 -17.56 18.84
CA GLU A 546 12.53 -17.32 20.08
C GLU A 546 12.35 -18.43 21.12
N GLU A 547 11.15 -19.00 21.22
CA GLU A 547 10.86 -20.11 22.14
C GLU A 547 11.45 -21.43 21.62
N THR A 548 11.55 -21.58 20.30
CA THR A 548 12.17 -22.75 19.67
C THR A 548 13.68 -22.73 19.69
N GLU A 549 14.36 -21.59 19.85
CA GLU A 549 15.83 -21.54 19.93
C GLU A 549 16.40 -22.24 21.18
N THR A 550 15.57 -22.51 22.19
CA THR A 550 15.94 -23.26 23.40
C THR A 550 15.67 -24.76 23.30
N ARG A 551 14.96 -25.19 22.25
CA ARG A 551 14.77 -26.60 21.90
C ARG A 551 15.69 -26.85 20.73
N GLU A 552 16.65 -27.77 20.86
CA GLU A 552 17.21 -28.39 19.66
C GLU A 552 16.03 -28.71 18.75
N PHE A 553 15.99 -28.11 17.55
CA PHE A 553 14.96 -28.43 16.58
C PHE A 553 15.15 -29.91 16.24
N ASP A 554 14.52 -30.77 17.01
CA ASP A 554 13.99 -32.06 16.59
C ASP A 554 12.90 -31.74 15.57
N CYS A 555 13.27 -31.09 14.45
CA CYS A 555 12.58 -31.33 13.20
C CYS A 555 12.59 -32.84 13.09
N ALA A 556 11.47 -33.46 13.46
CA ALA A 556 11.38 -34.88 13.65
C ALA A 556 11.82 -35.50 12.33
N ARG A 557 13.03 -36.07 12.35
CA ARG A 557 13.64 -36.76 11.23
C ARG A 557 12.90 -38.07 11.12
N LEU A 558 11.69 -38.02 10.60
CA LEU A 558 10.81 -39.17 10.55
C LEU A 558 11.24 -40.05 9.38
N CYS A 559 11.36 -41.35 9.61
CA CYS A 559 11.49 -42.30 8.52
C CYS A 559 10.25 -42.19 7.61
N GLN A 560 10.45 -41.89 6.32
CA GLN A 560 9.35 -41.71 5.36
C GLN A 560 8.45 -42.96 5.20
N LYS A 561 8.92 -44.14 5.63
CA LYS A 561 8.17 -45.39 5.55
C LYS A 561 7.37 -45.72 6.82
N CYS A 562 7.92 -45.45 8.00
CA CYS A 562 7.33 -45.88 9.28
C CYS A 562 7.08 -44.76 10.29
N ASN A 563 7.42 -43.52 9.97
CA ASN A 563 7.35 -42.36 10.85
C ASN A 563 8.08 -42.55 12.20
N ALA A 564 9.06 -43.43 12.29
CA ALA A 564 9.94 -43.49 13.44
C ALA A 564 10.87 -42.27 13.46
N THR A 565 11.06 -41.66 14.63
CA THR A 565 12.04 -40.59 14.84
C THR A 565 13.47 -41.13 14.69
N LEU A 566 14.27 -40.52 13.83
CA LEU A 566 15.66 -40.88 13.59
C LEU A 566 16.58 -39.99 14.43
N SER A 567 17.58 -40.59 15.08
CA SER A 567 18.59 -39.85 15.84
C SER A 567 19.64 -39.17 14.93
N ASN A 568 20.42 -38.24 15.49
CA ASN A 568 21.57 -37.63 14.79
C ASN A 568 22.57 -38.66 14.29
N GLU A 569 22.96 -39.61 15.15
CA GLU A 569 23.89 -40.69 14.80
C GLU A 569 23.33 -41.60 13.70
N GLU A 570 22.02 -41.85 13.68
CA GLU A 570 21.39 -42.71 12.67
C GLU A 570 21.45 -42.12 11.27
N MET A 571 21.30 -40.81 11.12
CA MET A 571 21.41 -40.20 9.79
C MET A 571 22.86 -39.99 9.34
N GLU A 572 23.80 -39.90 10.28
CA GLU A 572 25.23 -39.73 9.97
C GLU A 572 25.91 -41.06 9.61
N SER A 573 25.47 -42.16 10.21
CA SER A 573 26.16 -43.45 10.14
C SER A 573 25.34 -44.60 9.56
N SER A 574 24.01 -44.49 9.51
CA SER A 574 23.14 -45.57 9.04
C SER A 574 22.56 -45.27 7.67
N VAL A 575 22.64 -46.27 6.79
CA VAL A 575 21.99 -46.22 5.48
C VAL A 575 20.49 -46.56 5.57
N ASN A 576 20.08 -47.17 6.68
CA ASN A 576 18.74 -47.71 6.86
C ASN A 576 18.13 -47.24 8.20
N CYS A 577 16.81 -47.05 8.21
CA CYS A 577 16.02 -46.84 9.42
C CYS A 577 16.13 -48.08 10.32
N LYS A 578 16.50 -47.89 11.59
CA LYS A 578 16.65 -49.02 12.54
C LYS A 578 15.32 -49.73 12.85
N GLU A 579 14.21 -49.01 12.77
CA GLU A 579 12.88 -49.56 13.08
C GLU A 579 12.28 -50.41 11.96
N CYS A 580 12.42 -49.99 10.69
CA CYS A 580 11.75 -50.67 9.56
C CYS A 580 12.69 -51.14 8.45
N GLY A 581 14.00 -50.88 8.57
CA GLY A 581 15.02 -51.26 7.58
C GLY A 581 14.96 -50.49 6.26
N ALA A 582 14.04 -49.52 6.10
CA ALA A 582 13.96 -48.71 4.89
C ALA A 582 15.24 -47.91 4.68
N GLU A 583 15.71 -47.85 3.43
CA GLU A 583 16.82 -46.98 3.06
C GLU A 583 16.42 -45.52 3.32
N LEU A 584 17.26 -44.80 4.05
CA LEU A 584 17.05 -43.39 4.35
C LEU A 584 17.49 -42.56 3.13
N ASP A 585 16.63 -41.70 2.61
CA ASP A 585 16.93 -40.86 1.45
C ASP A 585 18.25 -40.07 1.63
N GLU A 586 19.14 -40.17 0.64
CA GLU A 586 20.44 -39.49 0.61
C GLU A 586 20.27 -37.96 0.72
N THR A 587 19.18 -37.44 0.15
CA THR A 587 18.77 -36.02 0.20
C THR A 587 18.44 -35.56 1.62
N ALA A 588 17.79 -36.43 2.42
CA ALA A 588 17.45 -36.14 3.82
C ALA A 588 18.70 -36.11 4.72
N ARG A 589 19.71 -36.94 4.40
CA ARG A 589 21.01 -36.92 5.09
C ARG A 589 21.82 -35.67 4.73
N GLU A 590 21.84 -35.27 3.46
CA GLU A 590 22.47 -34.01 3.03
C GLU A 590 21.81 -32.79 3.68
N LEU A 591 20.48 -32.71 3.72
CA LEU A 591 19.75 -31.60 4.35
C LEU A 591 20.08 -31.45 5.84
N ALA A 592 20.27 -32.56 6.56
CA ALA A 592 20.60 -32.53 7.97
C ALA A 592 22.05 -32.14 8.25
N MET A 593 22.98 -32.55 7.38
CA MET A 593 24.35 -32.07 7.42
C MET A 593 24.40 -30.56 7.12
N ARG A 594 23.70 -30.10 6.08
CA ARG A 594 23.58 -28.67 5.73
C ARG A 594 22.92 -27.85 6.85
N TRP A 595 21.91 -28.39 7.55
CA TRP A 595 21.28 -27.71 8.69
C TRP A 595 22.22 -27.57 9.89
N ARG A 596 23.08 -28.57 10.15
CA ARG A 596 24.14 -28.48 11.15
C ARG A 596 25.13 -27.38 10.82
N ASP A 597 25.54 -27.29 9.55
CA ASP A 597 26.43 -26.24 9.07
C ASP A 597 25.78 -24.86 9.24
N VAL A 598 24.50 -24.72 8.87
CA VAL A 598 23.71 -23.49 9.09
C VAL A 598 23.63 -23.14 10.58
N MET A 599 23.39 -24.11 11.47
CA MET A 599 23.31 -23.88 12.92
C MET A 599 24.66 -23.54 13.55
N GLN A 600 25.76 -24.15 13.09
CA GLN A 600 27.12 -23.75 13.51
C GLN A 600 27.46 -22.34 13.03
N ILE A 601 27.01 -21.96 11.83
CA ILE A 601 27.14 -20.60 11.29
C ILE A 601 26.26 -19.60 12.09
N VAL A 602 25.07 -19.98 12.52
CA VAL A 602 24.22 -19.11 13.34
C VAL A 602 24.81 -18.94 14.75
N ASN A 603 25.34 -20.00 15.34
CA ASN A 603 25.94 -19.96 16.67
C ASN A 603 27.33 -19.27 16.69
N GLY A 604 28.15 -19.45 15.67
CA GLY A 604 29.43 -18.74 15.52
C GLY A 604 29.28 -17.23 15.32
N ALA A 605 28.20 -16.81 14.65
CA ALA A 605 27.85 -15.39 14.53
C ALA A 605 27.52 -14.75 15.89
N ARG A 606 26.84 -15.51 16.78
CA ARG A 606 26.55 -15.08 18.16
C ARG A 606 27.82 -14.84 18.98
N GLU A 607 28.78 -15.76 18.94
CA GLU A 607 30.03 -15.63 19.71
C GLU A 607 30.89 -14.44 19.24
N SER A 608 30.91 -14.17 17.93
CA SER A 608 31.62 -13.00 17.37
C SER A 608 30.92 -11.66 17.62
N SER A 609 29.60 -11.66 17.89
CA SER A 609 28.85 -10.46 18.29
C SER A 609 28.96 -10.11 19.78
N ALA A 610 29.44 -11.06 20.61
CA ALA A 610 29.64 -10.87 22.04
C ALA A 610 31.01 -10.28 22.40
N VAL A 611 31.96 -10.21 21.46
CA VAL A 611 33.28 -9.60 21.66
C VAL A 611 33.29 -8.23 21.00
N GLY A 612 33.49 -7.19 21.82
CA GLY A 612 33.32 -5.80 21.47
C GLY A 612 34.06 -5.31 20.22
N ALA A 613 33.44 -4.30 19.61
CA ALA A 613 33.89 -3.50 18.47
C ALA A 613 35.42 -3.42 18.27
N GLY A 614 35.89 -3.96 17.14
CA GLY A 614 37.24 -3.73 16.62
C GLY A 614 37.52 -4.59 15.38
N ASP A 615 37.54 -3.95 14.21
CA ASP A 615 38.07 -4.43 12.91
C ASP A 615 37.85 -5.91 12.51
N THR A 616 36.83 -6.19 11.70
CA THR A 616 36.63 -7.53 11.07
C THR A 616 36.15 -7.47 9.61
N ASP A 617 36.82 -6.69 8.74
CA ASP A 617 36.44 -6.57 7.30
C ASP A 617 36.99 -7.68 6.37
N THR A 618 37.68 -8.70 6.89
CA THR A 618 38.25 -9.79 6.06
C THR A 618 37.72 -11.19 6.37
N CYS A 619 37.23 -11.46 7.60
CA CYS A 619 36.72 -12.79 7.97
C CYS A 619 35.26 -13.02 7.52
N SER A 620 34.44 -11.96 7.51
CA SER A 620 33.00 -12.05 7.16
C SER A 620 32.73 -12.38 5.69
N LYS A 621 33.59 -11.96 4.76
CA LYS A 621 33.40 -12.20 3.32
C LYS A 621 33.62 -13.67 2.91
N ALA A 622 34.56 -14.36 3.55
CA ALA A 622 34.76 -15.80 3.35
C ALA A 622 33.64 -16.63 4.02
N TYR A 623 33.13 -16.13 5.15
CA TYR A 623 32.03 -16.71 5.92
C TYR A 623 30.70 -16.74 5.16
N TRP A 624 30.32 -15.62 4.54
CA TRP A 624 29.07 -15.52 3.77
C TRP A 624 29.11 -16.24 2.43
N LYS A 625 30.29 -16.32 1.79
CA LYS A 625 30.45 -17.09 0.55
C LYS A 625 30.14 -18.58 0.77
N ARG A 626 30.55 -19.13 1.91
CA ARG A 626 30.29 -20.54 2.28
C ARG A 626 28.84 -20.78 2.69
N ALA A 627 28.20 -19.84 3.40
CA ALA A 627 26.76 -19.93 3.72
C ALA A 627 25.88 -19.86 2.46
N ILE A 628 26.22 -19.03 1.48
CA ILE A 628 25.52 -18.94 0.19
C ILE A 628 25.77 -20.19 -0.67
N GLU A 629 26.96 -20.81 -0.59
CA GLU A 629 27.25 -22.09 -1.26
C GLU A 629 26.50 -23.28 -0.62
N VAL A 630 26.19 -23.23 0.68
CA VAL A 630 25.40 -24.26 1.39
C VAL A 630 23.89 -24.13 1.13
N LEU A 631 23.40 -22.89 0.93
CA LEU A 631 22.01 -22.58 0.61
C LEU A 631 21.65 -22.76 -0.88
N LYS A 632 22.64 -22.73 -1.77
CA LYS A 632 22.51 -23.14 -3.18
C LYS A 632 22.59 -24.66 -3.32
#